data_AF-A0A286F5V7-F1
#
_entry.id   AF-A0A286F5V7-F1
#
_cell.length_a   1.000
_cell.length_b   1.000
_cell.length_c   1.000
_cell.angle_alpha   90.00
_cell.angle_beta   90.00
_cell.angle_gamma   90.00
#
_symmetry.space_group_name_H-M   'P 1'
#
loop_
_entity.id
_entity.type
_entity.pdbx_description
1 polymer ?
#
loop_
_entity_poly.entity_id
_entity_poly.type
_entity_poly.pdbx_seq_one_letter_code
_entity_poly.pdbx_strand_id
1 'polypeptide(L)' 'MICLTCKVGTPEPGLTTVTLERNGAIIVFKDVPARICTNCGEKYFDDAITSRLLTQAQEAVEKGAELEVVRLQAA' A
#
# COMPACT_ATOMS: atom_id res chain seq x y z
N MET A 1 -15.34 10.85 -5.98
CA MET A 1 -16.00 9.81 -5.16
C MET A 1 -15.99 10.27 -3.70
N ILE A 2 -17.06 10.00 -2.95
CA ILE A 2 -17.01 10.12 -1.48
C ILE A 2 -16.30 8.89 -0.90
N CYS A 3 -15.66 9.02 0.25
CA CYS A 3 -15.06 7.90 0.96
C CYS A 3 -16.13 6.86 1.31
N LEU A 4 -15.93 5.61 0.88
CA LEU A 4 -16.88 4.52 1.10
C LEU A 4 -16.88 4.03 2.54
N THR A 5 -15.78 4.24 3.28
CA THR A 5 -15.65 3.87 4.70
C THR A 5 -16.39 4.85 5.60
N CYS A 6 -16.02 6.13 5.58
CA CYS A 6 -16.58 7.11 6.51
C CYS A 6 -17.78 7.89 5.95
N LYS A 7 -18.03 7.88 4.63
CA LYS A 7 -19.12 8.59 3.95
C LYS A 7 -19.17 10.10 4.21
N VAL A 8 -18.04 10.69 4.61
CA VAL A 8 -17.90 12.12 4.91
C VAL A 8 -16.80 12.75 4.07
N GLY A 9 -15.59 12.21 4.12
CA GLY A 9 -14.43 12.79 3.43
C GLY A 9 -14.37 12.44 1.94
N THR A 10 -13.55 13.20 1.22
CA THR A 10 -13.22 12.96 -0.20
C THR A 10 -11.79 12.45 -0.31
N PRO A 11 -11.54 11.26 -0.87
CA PRO A 11 -10.19 10.76 -1.10
C PRO A 11 -9.41 11.55 -2.15
N GLU A 12 -8.24 12.05 -1.77
CA GLU A 12 -7.34 12.85 -2.60
C GLU A 12 -6.03 12.11 -2.87
N PRO A 13 -5.36 12.34 -4.03
CA PRO A 13 -4.08 11.72 -4.32
C PRO A 13 -3.02 12.04 -3.26
N GLY A 14 -2.24 11.05 -2.87
CA GLY A 14 -1.15 11.19 -1.91
C GLY A 14 -0.24 9.97 -1.89
N LEU A 15 0.77 10.02 -1.00
CA LEU A 15 1.70 8.93 -0.76
C LEU A 15 1.47 8.34 0.62
N THR A 16 1.64 7.04 0.75
CA THR A 16 1.51 6.35 2.03
C THR A 16 2.49 5.21 2.18
N THR A 17 2.57 4.67 3.39
CA THR A 17 3.28 3.43 3.69
C THR A 17 2.27 2.29 3.77
N VAL A 18 2.60 1.17 3.14
CA VAL A 18 1.85 -0.09 3.18
C VAL A 18 2.75 -1.15 3.80
N THR A 19 2.25 -1.85 4.82
CA THR A 19 2.92 -3.00 5.41
C THR A 19 2.13 -4.25 5.05
N LEU A 20 2.79 -5.25 4.48
CA LEU A 20 2.22 -6.56 4.20
C LEU A 20 2.95 -7.60 5.05
N GLU A 21 2.19 -8.57 5.59
CA GLU A 21 2.73 -9.63 6.43
C GLU A 21 2.26 -10.99 5.91
N ARG A 22 3.18 -11.95 5.80
CA ARG A 22 2.86 -13.33 5.40
C ARG A 22 3.93 -14.31 5.87
N ASN A 23 3.53 -15.43 6.47
CA ASN A 23 4.44 -16.49 6.93
C ASN A 23 5.58 -15.98 7.83
N GLY A 24 5.33 -14.93 8.63
CA GLY A 24 6.34 -14.31 9.49
C GLY A 24 7.22 -13.27 8.80
N ALA A 25 7.15 -13.13 7.48
CA ALA A 25 7.79 -12.05 6.75
C ALA A 25 7.00 -10.74 6.89
N ILE A 26 7.71 -9.63 7.09
CA ILE A 26 7.16 -8.27 7.12
C ILE A 26 7.76 -7.48 5.96
N ILE A 27 6.92 -6.97 5.05
CA ILE A 27 7.35 -6.16 3.92
C ILE A 27 6.73 -4.77 4.03
N VAL A 28 7.58 -3.74 4.13
CA VAL A 28 7.17 -2.34 4.26
C VAL A 28 7.46 -1.60 2.95
N PHE A 29 6.40 -1.21 2.26
CA PHE A 29 6.46 -0.36 1.08
C PHE A 29 6.28 1.10 1.46
N LYS A 30 7.27 1.93 1.17
CA LYS A 30 7.23 3.39 1.34
C LYS A 30 6.86 4.08 0.03
N ASP A 31 6.31 5.29 0.16
CA ASP A 31 5.99 6.17 -0.96
C ASP A 31 5.03 5.54 -1.97
N VAL A 32 4.07 4.75 -1.47
CA VAL A 32 3.05 4.08 -2.28
C VAL A 32 1.97 5.10 -2.68
N PRO A 33 1.71 5.32 -3.98
CA PRO A 33 0.61 6.15 -4.44
C PRO A 33 -0.74 5.58 -4.03
N ALA A 34 -1.59 6.43 -3.48
CA ALA A 34 -2.96 6.10 -3.09
C ALA A 34 -3.86 7.34 -3.17
N ARG A 35 -5.17 7.12 -3.16
CA ARG A 35 -6.12 8.17 -2.79
C ARG A 35 -6.45 8.04 -1.31
N ILE A 36 -6.17 9.07 -0.52
CA ILE A 36 -6.28 9.06 0.93
C ILE A 36 -7.44 9.96 1.33
N CYS A 37 -8.37 9.42 2.11
CA CYS A 37 -9.49 10.18 2.66
C CYS A 37 -8.97 11.28 3.60
N THR A 38 -9.30 12.53 3.27
CA THR A 38 -8.92 13.72 4.07
C THR A 38 -9.51 13.74 5.48
N ASN A 39 -10.54 12.94 5.75
CA ASN A 39 -11.20 12.86 7.05
C ASN A 39 -10.73 11.67 7.91
N CYS A 40 -10.71 10.45 7.35
CA CYS A 40 -10.49 9.23 8.14
C CYS A 40 -9.20 8.48 7.79
N GLY A 41 -8.43 8.95 6.80
CA GLY A 41 -7.17 8.31 6.39
C GLY A 41 -7.32 6.99 5.63
N GLU A 42 -8.55 6.59 5.26
CA GLU A 42 -8.79 5.42 4.40
C GLU A 42 -8.01 5.55 3.09
N LYS A 43 -7.38 4.46 2.64
CA LYS A 43 -6.48 4.44 1.49
C LYS A 43 -7.09 3.59 0.39
N TYR A 44 -7.23 4.18 -0.78
CA TYR A 44 -7.66 3.50 -2.00
C TYR A 44 -6.47 3.37 -2.94
N PHE A 45 -6.20 2.16 -3.41
CA PHE A 45 -5.10 1.86 -4.32
C PHE A 45 -5.66 1.45 -5.68
N ASP A 46 -4.97 1.85 -6.75
CA ASP A 46 -5.29 1.39 -8.10
C ASP A 46 -4.85 -0.07 -8.26
N ASP A 47 -5.49 -0.77 -9.19
CA ASP A 47 -5.22 -2.18 -9.51
C ASP A 47 -3.74 -2.43 -9.81
N ALA A 48 -3.12 -1.57 -10.63
CA ALA A 48 -1.71 -1.68 -10.98
C ALA A 48 -0.77 -1.56 -9.76
N ILE A 49 -1.10 -0.68 -8.81
CA ILE A 49 -0.34 -0.52 -7.57
C ILE A 49 -0.51 -1.77 -6.70
N THR A 50 -1.75 -2.22 -6.49
CA THR A 50 -2.02 -3.43 -5.70
C THR A 50 -1.32 -4.65 -6.27
N SER A 51 -1.40 -4.89 -7.59
CA SER A 51 -0.70 -6.00 -8.24
C SER A 51 0.81 -5.93 -8.02
N ARG A 52 1.43 -4.75 -8.18
CA ARG A 52 2.87 -4.57 -7.96
C ARG A 52 3.28 -4.89 -6.52
N LEU A 53 2.54 -4.39 -5.53
CA LEU A 53 2.80 -4.64 -4.11
C LEU A 53 2.74 -6.14 -3.79
N LEU A 54 1.69 -6.82 -4.28
CA LEU A 54 1.50 -8.24 -4.02
C LEU A 54 2.57 -9.11 -4.69
N THR A 55 2.96 -8.80 -5.93
CA THR A 55 4.05 -9.51 -6.62
C THR A 55 5.37 -9.34 -5.87
N GLN A 56 5.75 -8.11 -5.50
CA GLN A 56 7.00 -7.88 -4.78
C GLN A 56 7.01 -8.52 -3.38
N ALA A 57 5.88 -8.49 -2.67
CA ALA A 57 5.76 -9.16 -1.38
C ALA A 57 5.87 -10.69 -1.51
N GLN A 58 5.29 -11.28 -2.56
CA GLN A 58 5.44 -12.71 -2.85
C GLN A 58 6.89 -13.08 -3.12
N GLU A 59 7.59 -12.30 -3.95
CA GLU A 59 9.02 -12.52 -4.23
C GLU A 59 9.88 -12.42 -2.96
N ALA A 60 9.58 -11.47 -2.07
CA ALA A 60 10.28 -11.32 -0.79
C ALA A 60 10.10 -12.56 0.10
N VAL A 61 8.86 -13.06 0.19
CA VAL A 61 8.55 -14.30 0.94
C VAL A 61 9.29 -15.50 0.34
N GLU A 62 9.34 -15.63 -0.99
CA GLU A 62 10.04 -16.73 -1.67
C GLU A 62 11.55 -16.68 -1.47
N LYS A 63 12.13 -15.49 -1.30
CA LYS A 63 13.55 -15.30 -0.94
C LYS A 63 13.84 -15.59 0.54
N GLY A 64 12.80 -15.82 1.36
CA GLY A 64 12.94 -16.07 2.79
C GLY A 64 13.20 -14.81 3.62
N ALA A 65 12.71 -13.64 3.17
CA ALA A 65 12.87 -12.40 3.93
C ALA A 65 12.08 -12.45 5.26
N GLU A 66 12.71 -12.05 6.36
CA GLU A 66 12.02 -11.80 7.63
C GLU A 66 11.49 -10.35 7.69
N LEU A 67 12.30 -9.39 7.22
CA LEU A 67 11.94 -7.98 7.11
C LEU A 67 12.52 -7.40 5.82
N GLU A 68 11.69 -6.76 4.99
CA GLU A 68 12.12 -6.02 3.81
C GLU A 68 11.48 -4.64 3.77
N VAL A 69 12.25 -3.61 3.42
CA VAL A 69 11.77 -2.23 3.28
C VAL A 69 12.05 -1.76 1.86
N VAL A 70 10.99 -1.56 1.08
CA VAL A 70 11.06 -1.18 -0.32
C VAL A 70 10.50 0.22 -0.48
N ARG A 71 11.21 1.10 -1.21
CA ARG A 71 10.62 2.36 -1.67
C ARG A 71 10.02 2.13 -3.04
N LEU A 72 8.70 2.32 -3.16
CA LEU A 72 8.02 2.21 -4.45
C LEU A 72 8.41 3.46 -5.26
N GLN A 73 9.33 3.31 -6.22
CA GLN A 73 9.55 4.37 -7.19
C GLN A 73 8.25 4.52 -8.00
N ALA A 74 7.51 5.60 -7.73
CA ALA A 74 6.53 6.12 -8.65
C ALA A 74 7.33 6.73 -9.82
N ALA A 75 7.08 6.25 -11.02
CA ALA A 75 7.58 6.87 -12.25
C ALA A 75 6.92 8.23 -12.46
#